data_AF-A0A3D0IAT8-F1
#
_entry.id   AF-A0A3D0IAT8-F1
#
_cell.length_a   1.000
_cell.length_b   1.000
_cell.length_c   1.000
_cell.angle_alpha   90.00
_cell.angle_beta   90.00
_cell.angle_gamma   90.00
#
_symmetry.space_group_name_H-M   'P 1'
#
loop_
_entity.id
_entity.type
_entity.pdbx_description
1 polymer ?
#
loop_
_entity_poly.entity_id
_entity_poly.type
_entity_poly.pdbx_seq_one_letter_code
_entity_poly.pdbx_strand_id
1 'polypeptide(L)'
;MRIEASSWSLAFGAALVIALGVGAAQAQAPGSGGGPDINALALDWARGQYRAPMVCEFEAGPQRVVRRLVIAPIPSEVPVQNRIEFPDPEAPGARRCFSELGSDEPFVAGGVRITMRERSRPDTASHDFEQSLRREHGFEFEVLGGKLKVGKYGATADPPKEVDFSHGKAKLHLVEPGSDAARLLSDFHNLPGFTLELISPDGTQLVFRLVRVSER
;
A
#
# COMPACT_ATOMS: atom_id res chain seq x y z
N MET A 1 3.19 -59.65 8.16
CA MET A 1 2.68 -60.23 9.41
C MET A 1 3.75 -60.08 10.49
N ARG A 2 3.66 -59.01 11.30
CA ARG A 2 4.29 -58.88 12.61
C ARG A 2 3.51 -57.80 13.36
N ILE A 3 3.04 -58.21 14.52
CA ILE A 3 2.22 -57.49 15.49
C ILE A 3 3.18 -56.75 16.41
N GLU A 4 2.89 -55.52 16.79
CA GLU A 4 3.29 -55.00 18.10
C GLU A 4 2.39 -53.81 18.48
N ALA A 5 1.47 -54.10 19.41
CA ALA A 5 0.72 -53.12 20.17
C ALA A 5 1.58 -52.68 21.36
N SER A 6 1.56 -51.39 21.70
CA SER A 6 1.91 -50.97 23.06
C SER A 6 0.90 -49.92 23.54
N SER A 7 0.21 -50.36 24.58
CA SER A 7 -0.74 -49.67 25.42
C SER A 7 -0.05 -49.07 26.64
N TRP A 8 -0.78 -48.24 27.40
CA TRP A 8 -0.55 -47.75 28.78
C TRP A 8 0.01 -46.32 28.85
N SER A 9 -0.46 -45.39 29.68
CA SER A 9 -1.30 -45.44 30.88
C SER A 9 -2.10 -44.14 31.05
N LEU A 10 -3.34 -44.26 31.54
CA LEU A 10 -4.06 -43.20 32.23
C LEU A 10 -3.39 -42.93 33.58
N ALA A 11 -3.19 -41.66 33.92
CA ALA A 11 -3.00 -41.23 35.30
C ALA A 11 -3.90 -40.01 35.58
N PHE A 12 -4.93 -40.28 36.37
CA PHE A 12 -5.72 -39.30 37.09
C PHE A 12 -4.85 -38.55 38.10
N GLY A 13 -5.07 -37.25 38.24
CA GLY A 13 -4.47 -36.44 39.30
C GLY A 13 -5.24 -35.13 39.49
N ALA A 14 -6.30 -35.20 40.28
CA ALA A 14 -7.04 -34.03 40.75
C ALA A 14 -6.26 -33.29 41.85
N ALA A 15 -6.22 -31.95 41.79
CA ALA A 15 -6.03 -31.11 42.97
C ALA A 15 -6.62 -29.72 42.72
N LEU A 16 -7.81 -29.53 43.29
CA LEU A 16 -8.51 -28.27 43.46
C LEU A 16 -7.83 -27.47 44.58
N VAL A 17 -7.38 -26.24 44.31
CA VAL A 17 -7.10 -25.25 45.36
C VAL A 17 -7.85 -23.97 45.03
N ILE A 18 -8.88 -23.73 45.83
CA ILE A 18 -9.64 -22.49 45.93
C ILE A 18 -8.79 -21.51 46.73
N ALA A 19 -8.39 -20.39 46.12
CA ALA A 19 -7.86 -19.23 46.84
C ALA A 19 -8.69 -18.00 46.46
N LEU A 20 -9.65 -17.67 47.33
CA LEU A 20 -10.41 -16.42 47.35
C LEU A 20 -9.50 -15.29 47.82
N GLY A 21 -8.92 -14.55 46.88
CA GLY A 21 -8.25 -13.28 47.12
C GLY A 21 -9.09 -12.13 46.58
N VAL A 22 -9.91 -11.52 47.44
CA VAL A 22 -10.66 -10.29 47.14
C VAL A 22 -9.67 -9.12 47.21
N GLY A 23 -8.93 -8.91 46.13
CA GLY A 23 -8.21 -7.68 45.86
C GLY A 23 -8.95 -6.93 44.77
N ALA A 24 -9.82 -6.00 45.16
CA ALA A 24 -10.37 -5.00 44.24
C ALA A 24 -9.25 -4.03 43.82
N ALA A 25 -8.35 -4.52 42.96
CA ALA A 25 -7.57 -3.64 42.12
C ALA A 25 -8.58 -2.94 41.21
N GLN A 26 -8.88 -1.69 41.54
CA GLN A 26 -9.49 -0.75 40.60
C GLN A 26 -8.53 -0.68 39.41
N ALA A 27 -8.74 -1.56 38.43
CA ALA A 27 -8.21 -1.41 37.10
C ALA A 27 -8.79 -0.08 36.59
N GLN A 28 -8.01 0.98 36.77
CA GLN A 28 -8.18 2.20 36.01
C GLN A 28 -8.06 1.77 34.55
N ALA A 29 -9.20 1.58 33.90
CA ALA A 29 -9.25 1.34 32.47
C ALA A 29 -8.46 2.49 31.82
N PRO A 30 -7.35 2.22 31.11
CA PRO A 30 -6.72 3.25 30.32
C PRO A 30 -7.79 3.81 29.37
N GLY A 31 -7.89 5.13 29.37
CA GLY A 31 -9.06 5.88 28.94
C GLY A 31 -9.66 5.47 27.60
N SER A 32 -10.99 5.53 27.54
CA SER A 32 -11.78 5.86 26.35
C SER A 32 -11.17 5.46 25.00
N GLY A 33 -11.10 4.16 24.71
CA GLY A 33 -12.11 3.49 23.88
C GLY A 33 -12.56 4.15 22.57
N GLY A 34 -11.78 5.05 21.98
CA GLY A 34 -11.98 5.45 20.58
C GLY A 34 -11.34 4.39 19.69
N GLY A 35 -12.15 3.66 18.91
CA GLY A 35 -11.63 2.81 17.85
C GLY A 35 -10.75 3.59 16.86
N PRO A 36 -10.04 2.91 15.94
CA PRO A 36 -9.25 3.60 14.92
C PRO A 36 -10.14 4.59 14.15
N ASP A 37 -9.64 5.80 13.93
CA ASP A 37 -10.33 6.77 13.08
C ASP A 37 -10.26 6.34 11.61
N ILE A 38 -11.10 6.94 10.76
CA ILE A 38 -11.13 6.60 9.32
C ILE A 38 -9.76 6.83 8.66
N ASN A 39 -8.99 7.80 9.15
CA ASN A 39 -7.67 8.14 8.62
C ASN A 39 -6.70 6.99 8.84
N ALA A 40 -6.67 6.42 10.04
CA ALA A 40 -5.90 5.24 10.35
C ALA A 40 -6.33 4.06 9.48
N LEU A 41 -7.63 3.83 9.30
CA LEU A 41 -8.16 2.74 8.46
C LEU A 41 -7.76 2.90 6.98
N ALA A 42 -7.94 4.10 6.40
CA ALA A 42 -7.60 4.38 5.01
C ALA A 42 -6.10 4.34 4.74
N LEU A 43 -5.29 4.90 5.65
CA LEU A 43 -3.84 4.82 5.55
C LEU A 43 -3.36 3.38 5.74
N ASP A 44 -3.95 2.60 6.63
CA ASP A 44 -3.59 1.18 6.80
C ASP A 44 -3.97 0.34 5.57
N TRP A 45 -5.16 0.58 5.00
CA TRP A 45 -5.59 -0.03 3.74
C TRP A 45 -4.62 0.26 2.59
N ALA A 46 -4.09 1.49 2.52
CA ALA A 46 -3.12 1.89 1.50
C ALA A 46 -1.72 1.32 1.72
N ARG A 47 -1.39 0.74 2.89
CA ARG A 47 -0.04 0.22 3.16
C ARG A 47 0.24 -1.05 2.36
N GLY A 48 1.48 -1.19 1.93
CA GLY A 48 1.98 -2.43 1.35
C GLY A 48 3.09 -2.21 0.34
N GLN A 49 3.54 -3.34 -0.21
CA GLN A 49 4.41 -3.36 -1.36
C GLN A 49 3.57 -3.56 -2.62
N TYR A 50 3.88 -2.79 -3.65
CA TYR A 50 3.17 -2.76 -4.91
C TYR A 50 4.13 -2.92 -6.08
N ARG A 51 3.60 -3.46 -7.17
CA ARG A 51 4.30 -3.67 -8.43
C ARG A 51 3.51 -3.05 -9.57
N ALA A 52 4.17 -2.22 -10.37
CA ALA A 52 3.65 -1.67 -11.61
C ALA A 52 4.35 -2.34 -12.80
N PRO A 53 3.69 -3.24 -13.54
CA PRO A 53 4.27 -3.87 -14.72
C PRO A 53 4.43 -2.89 -15.87
N MET A 54 5.55 -2.99 -16.58
CA MET A 54 5.85 -2.18 -17.76
C MET A 54 6.74 -2.96 -18.74
N VAL A 55 6.76 -2.52 -20.00
CA VAL A 55 7.66 -3.03 -21.03
C VAL A 55 8.72 -1.98 -21.28
N CYS A 56 9.99 -2.35 -21.15
CA CYS A 56 11.11 -1.46 -21.41
C CYS A 56 11.93 -1.95 -22.60
N GLU A 57 12.38 -1.01 -23.43
CA GLU A 57 13.25 -1.27 -24.57
C GLU A 57 14.72 -1.20 -24.13
N PHE A 58 15.42 -2.33 -24.27
CA PHE A 58 16.86 -2.43 -24.05
C PHE A 58 17.57 -2.66 -25.38
N GLU A 59 18.90 -2.65 -25.37
CA GLU A 59 19.71 -3.01 -26.54
C GLU A 59 19.41 -4.43 -27.05
N ALA A 60 19.18 -5.37 -26.12
CA ALA A 60 18.83 -6.76 -26.43
C ALA A 60 17.35 -6.94 -26.88
N GLY A 61 16.57 -5.86 -26.96
CA GLY A 61 15.15 -5.88 -27.31
C GLY A 61 14.20 -5.52 -26.17
N PRO A 62 12.88 -5.55 -26.42
CA PRO A 62 11.87 -5.25 -25.41
C PRO A 62 11.77 -6.35 -24.35
N GLN A 63 11.74 -5.96 -23.09
CA GLN A 63 11.62 -6.88 -21.94
C GLN A 63 10.55 -6.37 -20.97
N ARG A 64 9.78 -7.30 -20.40
CA ARG A 64 8.86 -7.00 -19.29
C ARG A 64 9.66 -6.78 -18.02
N VAL A 65 9.42 -5.67 -17.34
CA VAL A 65 10.03 -5.32 -16.06
C VAL A 65 8.95 -4.82 -15.10
N VAL A 66 9.34 -4.63 -13.83
CA VAL A 66 8.41 -4.22 -12.79
C VAL A 66 8.97 -3.02 -12.04
N ARG A 67 8.19 -1.95 -11.95
CA ARG A 67 8.47 -0.85 -11.03
C ARG A 67 7.95 -1.20 -9.65
N ARG A 68 8.80 -1.08 -8.64
CA ARG A 68 8.39 -1.25 -7.24
C ARG A 68 7.87 0.06 -6.67
N LEU A 69 6.85 -0.05 -5.83
CA LEU A 69 6.31 1.06 -5.06
C LEU A 69 6.03 0.55 -3.66
N VAL A 70 6.38 1.35 -2.64
CA VAL A 70 6.14 0.98 -1.25
C VAL A 70 5.34 2.09 -0.59
N ILE A 71 4.26 1.72 0.09
CA ILE A 71 3.51 2.63 0.96
C ILE A 71 3.70 2.13 2.39
N ALA A 72 4.46 2.88 3.18
CA ALA A 72 4.87 2.49 4.53
C ALA A 72 4.49 3.57 5.55
N PRO A 73 4.22 3.20 6.81
CA PRO A 73 4.02 4.18 7.87
C PRO A 73 5.30 4.99 8.12
N ILE A 74 5.15 6.27 8.44
CA ILE A 74 6.24 7.08 8.97
C ILE A 74 6.18 6.99 10.50
N PRO A 75 7.28 6.64 11.20
CA PRO A 75 7.31 6.71 12.64
C PRO A 75 7.15 8.17 13.08
N SER A 76 6.07 8.47 13.81
CA SER A 76 5.81 9.69 14.61
C SER A 76 4.69 10.64 14.14
N GLU A 77 3.92 11.02 15.17
CA GLU A 77 2.97 12.11 15.43
C GLU A 77 1.70 12.30 14.58
N VAL A 78 0.62 12.59 15.33
CA VAL A 78 -0.70 12.99 14.83
C VAL A 78 -0.55 14.27 13.99
N PRO A 79 -1.13 14.34 12.78
CA PRO A 79 -1.97 13.33 12.15
C PRO A 79 -1.17 12.15 11.58
N VAL A 80 -1.76 10.95 11.56
CA VAL A 80 -1.15 9.73 11.01
C VAL A 80 -0.72 9.96 9.55
N GLN A 81 0.49 9.51 9.18
CA GLN A 81 1.06 9.70 7.84
C GLN A 81 1.65 8.40 7.29
N ASN A 82 1.62 8.27 5.97
CA ASN A 82 2.39 7.26 5.25
C ASN A 82 3.36 7.94 4.27
N ARG A 83 4.43 7.22 3.91
CA ARG A 83 5.34 7.57 2.82
C ARG A 83 5.06 6.67 1.63
N ILE A 84 4.82 7.26 0.47
CA ILE A 84 4.89 6.59 -0.83
C ILE A 84 6.32 6.73 -1.32
N GLU A 85 6.99 5.61 -1.56
CA GLU A 85 8.35 5.56 -2.04
C GLU A 85 8.42 4.82 -3.37
N PHE A 86 9.17 5.41 -4.29
CA PHE A 86 9.57 4.85 -5.56
C PHE A 86 11.06 4.54 -5.45
N PRO A 87 11.43 3.31 -5.04
CA PRO A 87 12.80 2.83 -5.17
C PRO A 87 13.27 2.96 -6.61
N ASP A 88 14.58 3.03 -6.81
CA ASP A 88 15.14 3.12 -8.16
C ASP A 88 14.55 2.03 -9.07
N PRO A 89 14.06 2.39 -10.26
CA PRO A 89 13.38 1.44 -11.13
C PRO A 89 14.35 0.32 -11.53
N GLU A 90 13.84 -0.92 -11.49
CA GLU A 90 14.57 -2.14 -11.90
C GLU A 90 14.72 -2.23 -13.44
N ALA A 91 15.19 -1.15 -14.07
CA ALA A 91 15.38 -1.04 -15.51
C ALA A 91 16.65 -0.23 -15.90
N PRO A 92 17.83 -0.49 -15.27
CA PRO A 92 19.05 0.22 -15.64
C PRO A 92 19.40 -0.06 -17.11
N GLY A 93 19.74 0.99 -17.86
CA GLY A 93 20.08 0.89 -19.29
C GLY A 93 18.87 0.80 -20.23
N ALA A 94 17.64 0.87 -19.73
CA ALA A 94 16.46 1.00 -20.58
C ALA A 94 16.49 2.32 -21.36
N ARG A 95 16.18 2.26 -22.66
CA ARG A 95 16.08 3.43 -23.55
C ARG A 95 14.73 4.12 -23.43
N ARG A 96 13.67 3.35 -23.23
CA ARG A 96 12.30 3.81 -23.05
C ARG A 96 11.51 2.74 -22.31
N CYS A 97 10.47 3.15 -21.59
CA CYS A 97 9.52 2.24 -20.99
C CYS A 97 8.10 2.67 -21.33
N PHE A 98 7.21 1.69 -21.41
CA PHE A 98 5.81 1.85 -21.76
C PHE A 98 4.97 0.98 -20.82
N SER A 99 3.76 1.41 -20.55
CA SER A 99 2.74 0.55 -19.95
C SER A 99 2.40 -0.57 -20.93
N GLU A 100 1.77 -1.64 -20.44
CA GLU A 100 1.31 -2.72 -21.33
C GLU A 100 0.21 -2.28 -22.33
N LEU A 101 -0.38 -1.09 -22.15
CA LEU A 101 -1.28 -0.45 -23.14
C LEU A 101 -0.53 0.45 -24.13
N GLY A 102 0.80 0.51 -24.08
CA GLY A 102 1.62 1.31 -25.00
C GLY A 102 1.75 2.79 -24.63
N SER A 103 1.17 3.25 -23.51
CA SER A 103 1.40 4.61 -23.01
C SER A 103 2.82 4.76 -22.45
N ASP A 104 3.45 5.92 -22.63
CA ASP A 104 4.80 6.17 -22.10
C ASP A 104 4.84 6.15 -20.58
N GLU A 105 5.84 5.44 -20.04
CA GLU A 105 6.09 5.35 -18.61
C GLU A 105 7.30 6.22 -18.23
N PRO A 106 7.14 7.22 -17.36
CA PRO A 106 8.26 8.06 -16.95
C PRO A 106 9.19 7.31 -15.98
N PHE A 107 10.46 7.69 -15.99
CA PHE A 107 11.35 7.42 -14.87
C PHE A 107 10.84 8.19 -13.66
N VAL A 108 10.66 7.51 -12.52
CA VAL A 108 10.22 8.12 -11.26
C VAL A 108 11.06 7.54 -10.12
N ALA A 109 11.67 8.42 -9.32
CA ALA A 109 12.41 8.04 -8.13
C ALA A 109 12.22 9.06 -7.00
N GLY A 110 12.24 8.60 -5.75
CA GLY A 110 12.08 9.44 -4.56
C GLY A 110 10.87 9.04 -3.73
N GLY A 111 10.28 9.99 -2.99
CA GLY A 111 9.08 9.70 -2.22
C GLY A 111 8.31 10.91 -1.76
N VAL A 112 7.04 10.69 -1.45
CA VAL A 112 6.09 11.71 -0.98
C VAL A 112 5.42 11.25 0.31
N ARG A 113 5.11 12.19 1.19
CA ARG A 113 4.38 11.95 2.44
C ARG A 113 2.92 12.28 2.24
N ILE A 114 2.04 11.39 2.64
CA ILE A 114 0.60 11.51 2.50
C ILE A 114 -0.11 11.42 3.84
N THR A 115 -1.21 12.16 3.96
CA THR A 115 -2.19 12.06 5.05
C THR A 115 -3.60 12.05 4.47
N MET A 116 -4.58 11.59 5.23
CA MET A 116 -5.98 11.80 4.88
C MET A 116 -6.50 13.06 5.59
N ARG A 117 -7.29 13.88 4.90
CA ARG A 117 -7.76 15.19 5.39
C ARG A 117 -9.04 15.09 6.23
N GLU A 118 -9.75 13.96 6.16
CA GLU A 118 -11.07 13.83 6.76
C GLU A 118 -11.01 13.77 8.29
N ARG A 119 -11.92 14.50 8.94
CA ARG A 119 -12.21 14.31 10.37
C ARG A 119 -13.44 13.41 10.46
N SER A 120 -13.26 12.09 10.48
CA SER A 120 -14.36 11.19 10.82
C SER A 120 -14.47 11.03 12.33
N ARG A 121 -15.68 10.73 12.78
CA ARG A 121 -15.94 10.42 14.17
C ARG A 121 -15.52 8.98 14.45
N PRO A 122 -14.78 8.69 15.54
CA PRO A 122 -14.32 7.33 15.83
C PRO A 122 -15.43 6.29 15.95
N ASP A 123 -16.67 6.69 16.26
CA ASP A 123 -17.83 5.80 16.40
C ASP A 123 -18.40 5.31 15.06
N THR A 124 -18.21 6.05 13.96
CA THR A 124 -18.69 5.68 12.61
C THR A 124 -17.57 5.29 11.65
N ALA A 125 -16.31 5.41 12.07
CA ALA A 125 -15.13 5.26 11.21
C ALA A 125 -15.14 3.99 10.34
N SER A 126 -15.45 2.81 10.90
CA SER A 126 -15.46 1.55 10.14
C SER A 126 -16.56 1.52 9.08
N HIS A 127 -17.77 1.97 9.42
CA HIS A 127 -18.88 2.02 8.48
C HIS A 127 -18.61 3.02 7.34
N ASP A 128 -18.06 4.19 7.68
CA ASP A 128 -17.70 5.22 6.70
C ASP A 128 -16.61 4.72 5.75
N PHE A 129 -15.58 4.04 6.29
CA PHE A 129 -14.53 3.39 5.50
C PHE A 129 -15.09 2.38 4.49
N GLU A 130 -15.95 1.45 4.93
CA GLU A 130 -16.59 0.46 4.06
C GLU A 130 -17.48 1.12 3.00
N GLN A 131 -18.19 2.18 3.38
CA GLN A 131 -19.04 2.94 2.47
C GLN A 131 -18.22 3.66 1.39
N SER A 132 -17.09 4.27 1.75
CA SER A 132 -16.17 4.91 0.80
C SER A 132 -15.58 3.88 -0.18
N LEU A 133 -15.10 2.73 0.30
CA LEU A 133 -14.62 1.66 -0.57
C LEU A 133 -15.68 1.15 -1.55
N ARG A 134 -16.95 1.09 -1.12
CA ARG A 134 -18.05 0.62 -1.97
C ARG A 134 -18.49 1.66 -3.01
N ARG A 135 -18.47 2.95 -2.67
CA ARG A 135 -19.01 4.03 -3.52
C ARG A 135 -17.95 4.73 -4.37
N GLU A 136 -16.79 4.96 -3.79
CA GLU A 136 -15.69 5.74 -4.39
C GLU A 136 -14.55 4.83 -4.85
N HIS A 137 -14.60 3.53 -4.51
CA HIS A 137 -13.60 2.53 -4.86
C HIS A 137 -12.19 2.83 -4.34
N GLY A 138 -12.01 3.78 -3.43
CA GLY A 138 -10.69 4.21 -2.98
C GLY A 138 -10.73 5.39 -2.02
N PHE A 139 -9.58 6.04 -1.86
CA PHE A 139 -9.40 7.19 -0.99
C PHE A 139 -8.53 8.26 -1.66
N GLU A 140 -8.84 9.53 -1.37
CA GLU A 140 -8.00 10.68 -1.69
C GLU A 140 -7.20 11.10 -0.45
N PHE A 141 -5.91 11.33 -0.65
CA PHE A 141 -4.94 11.77 0.35
C PHE A 141 -4.36 13.13 -0.06
N GLU A 142 -4.04 13.93 0.94
CA GLU A 142 -3.24 15.14 0.79
C GLU A 142 -1.76 14.79 0.83
N VAL A 143 -0.98 15.34 -0.11
CA VAL A 143 0.48 15.22 -0.08
C VAL A 143 1.05 16.33 0.80
N LEU A 144 1.52 15.97 1.99
CA LEU A 144 2.11 16.91 2.95
C LEU A 144 3.48 17.43 2.50
N GLY A 145 4.22 16.60 1.77
CA GLY A 145 5.44 17.04 1.13
C GLY A 145 6.30 15.91 0.60
N GLY A 146 7.21 16.27 -0.29
CA GLY A 146 8.14 15.34 -0.91
C GLY A 146 8.31 15.66 -2.39
N LYS A 147 9.41 15.17 -2.94
CA LYS A 147 9.80 15.45 -4.32
C LYS A 147 10.09 14.16 -5.04
N LEU A 148 9.71 14.12 -6.31
CA LEU A 148 10.00 13.01 -7.20
C LEU A 148 10.88 13.50 -8.33
N LYS A 149 11.92 12.73 -8.64
CA LYS A 149 12.69 12.89 -9.88
C LYS A 149 11.89 12.23 -10.99
N VAL A 150 11.41 13.03 -11.93
CA VAL A 150 10.56 12.59 -13.05
C VAL A 150 11.30 12.86 -14.36
N GLY A 151 11.46 11.85 -15.21
CA GLY A 151 12.19 11.99 -16.46
C GLY A 151 11.85 10.92 -17.49
N LYS A 152 12.59 10.91 -18.60
CA LYS A 152 12.54 9.82 -19.57
C LYS A 152 13.58 8.76 -19.21
N TYR A 153 13.29 7.49 -19.46
CA TYR A 153 14.32 6.45 -19.42
C TYR A 153 15.38 6.71 -20.49
N GLY A 154 16.63 6.32 -20.23
CA GLY A 154 17.73 6.33 -21.21
C GLY A 154 18.20 7.69 -21.74
N ALA A 155 17.53 8.78 -21.38
CA ALA A 155 17.87 10.12 -21.85
C ALA A 155 19.03 10.70 -21.01
N THR A 156 20.26 10.50 -21.48
CA THR A 156 21.44 11.16 -20.86
C THR A 156 21.46 12.66 -21.08
N ALA A 157 20.79 13.15 -22.13
CA ALA A 157 20.72 14.57 -22.48
C ALA A 157 19.70 15.35 -21.62
N ASP A 158 18.64 14.69 -21.14
CA ASP A 158 17.56 15.31 -20.37
C ASP A 158 17.56 14.71 -18.95
N PRO A 159 18.30 15.28 -17.98
CA PRO A 159 18.31 14.77 -16.63
C PRO A 159 16.89 14.80 -16.02
N PRO A 160 16.53 13.84 -15.14
CA PRO A 160 15.24 13.85 -14.47
C PRO A 160 14.97 15.19 -13.78
N LYS A 161 13.82 15.79 -14.08
CA LYS A 161 13.33 17.01 -13.43
C LYS A 161 12.85 16.66 -12.03
N GLU A 162 13.27 17.44 -11.04
CA GLU A 162 12.68 17.35 -9.71
C GLU A 162 11.32 18.05 -9.71
N VAL A 163 10.26 17.31 -9.39
CA VAL A 163 8.89 17.81 -9.29
C VAL A 163 8.47 17.76 -7.83
N ASP A 164 8.00 18.90 -7.31
CA ASP A 164 7.49 19.01 -5.95
C ASP A 164 6.00 18.67 -5.91
N PHE A 165 5.64 17.68 -5.11
CA PHE A 165 4.26 17.24 -4.92
C PHE A 165 3.63 17.79 -3.63
N SER A 166 4.36 18.61 -2.85
CA SER A 166 3.85 19.20 -1.62
C SER A 166 2.57 20.00 -1.87
N HIS A 167 1.57 19.84 -1.00
CA HIS A 167 0.20 20.37 -1.15
C HIS A 167 -0.58 19.85 -2.36
N GLY A 168 -0.06 18.81 -3.03
CA GLY A 168 -0.75 18.08 -4.07
C GLY A 168 -1.72 17.04 -3.51
N LYS A 169 -2.17 16.15 -4.40
CA LYS A 169 -3.11 15.07 -4.08
C LYS A 169 -2.54 13.72 -4.48
N ALA A 170 -2.85 12.70 -3.69
CA ALA A 170 -2.66 11.31 -4.06
C ALA A 170 -4.00 10.59 -4.02
N LYS A 171 -4.36 9.85 -5.06
CA LYS A 171 -5.58 9.03 -5.08
C LYS A 171 -5.19 7.58 -5.25
N LEU A 172 -5.67 6.72 -4.36
CA LEU A 172 -5.51 5.28 -4.50
C LEU A 172 -6.88 4.66 -4.59
N HIS A 173 -7.18 3.99 -5.70
CA HIS A 173 -8.47 3.33 -5.91
C HIS A 173 -8.29 1.94 -6.51
N LEU A 174 -9.28 1.08 -6.29
CA LEU A 174 -9.37 -0.25 -6.86
C LEU A 174 -9.58 -0.16 -8.37
N VAL A 175 -8.88 -1.01 -9.10
CA VAL A 175 -9.10 -1.18 -10.53
C VAL A 175 -10.46 -1.83 -10.75
N GLU A 176 -11.29 -1.23 -11.61
CA GLU A 176 -12.62 -1.73 -11.92
C GLU A 176 -12.57 -3.14 -12.54
N PRO A 177 -13.36 -4.10 -12.02
CA PRO A 177 -13.46 -5.43 -12.62
C PRO A 177 -13.90 -5.38 -14.09
N GLY A 178 -13.22 -6.13 -14.94
CA GLY A 178 -13.52 -6.20 -16.37
C GLY A 178 -12.94 -5.05 -17.23
N SER A 179 -12.34 -4.03 -16.61
CA SER A 179 -11.58 -2.99 -17.31
C SER A 179 -10.33 -3.54 -17.99
N ASP A 180 -9.78 -2.81 -18.96
CA ASP A 180 -8.50 -3.20 -19.60
C ASP A 180 -7.36 -3.24 -18.58
N ALA A 181 -7.36 -2.35 -17.59
CA ALA A 181 -6.41 -2.40 -16.48
C ALA A 181 -6.55 -3.70 -15.68
N ALA A 182 -7.77 -4.18 -15.40
CA ALA A 182 -7.98 -5.44 -14.69
C ALA A 182 -7.45 -6.64 -15.50
N ARG A 183 -7.64 -6.63 -16.83
CA ARG A 183 -7.12 -7.69 -17.71
C ARG A 183 -5.60 -7.75 -17.69
N LEU A 184 -4.93 -6.60 -17.78
CA LEU A 184 -3.47 -6.53 -17.73
C LEU A 184 -2.92 -7.02 -16.39
N LEU A 185 -3.56 -6.64 -15.29
CA LEU A 185 -3.10 -7.02 -13.97
C LEU A 185 -3.45 -8.47 -13.59
N SER A 186 -4.33 -9.14 -14.34
CA SER A 186 -4.76 -10.52 -14.04
C SER A 186 -3.62 -11.55 -14.11
N ASP A 187 -2.56 -11.25 -14.86
CA ASP A 187 -1.34 -12.08 -14.94
C ASP A 187 -0.58 -12.11 -13.60
N PHE A 188 -0.82 -11.15 -12.70
CA PHE A 188 -0.08 -10.99 -11.43
C PHE A 188 -0.78 -11.64 -10.22
N HIS A 189 -1.56 -12.70 -10.46
CA HIS A 189 -2.36 -13.46 -9.49
C HIS A 189 -3.56 -12.67 -8.91
N ASN A 190 -4.49 -13.39 -8.24
CA ASN A 190 -5.82 -12.95 -7.76
C ASN A 190 -5.82 -11.84 -6.67
N LEU A 191 -4.85 -10.95 -6.65
CA LEU A 191 -4.82 -9.81 -5.74
C LEU A 191 -5.55 -8.62 -6.39
N PRO A 192 -6.23 -7.77 -5.60
CA PRO A 192 -6.88 -6.58 -6.13
C PRO A 192 -5.85 -5.67 -6.78
N GLY A 193 -6.15 -5.24 -8.01
CA GLY A 193 -5.41 -4.20 -8.69
C GLY A 193 -5.77 -2.83 -8.13
N PHE A 194 -4.82 -1.91 -8.13
CA PHE A 194 -5.01 -0.52 -7.71
C PHE A 194 -4.50 0.43 -8.79
N THR A 195 -5.05 1.64 -8.81
CA THR A 195 -4.48 2.76 -9.53
C THR A 195 -4.06 3.80 -8.51
N LEU A 196 -2.79 4.19 -8.56
CA LEU A 196 -2.28 5.35 -7.83
C LEU A 196 -2.16 6.53 -8.79
N GLU A 197 -2.82 7.62 -8.46
CA GLU A 197 -2.62 8.91 -9.12
C GLU A 197 -1.93 9.88 -8.17
N LEU A 198 -0.88 10.55 -8.63
CA LEU A 198 -0.24 11.67 -7.94
C LEU A 198 -0.41 12.92 -8.78
N ILE A 199 -0.91 13.99 -8.16
CA ILE A 199 -1.18 15.27 -8.81
C ILE A 199 -0.44 16.35 -8.02
N SER A 200 0.56 16.98 -8.64
CA SER A 200 1.27 18.12 -8.05
C SER A 200 0.48 19.42 -8.21
N PRO A 201 0.80 20.47 -7.44
CA PRO A 201 0.19 21.80 -7.63
C PRO A 201 0.49 22.45 -8.99
N ASP A 202 1.60 22.08 -9.65
CA ASP A 202 1.96 22.58 -10.97
C ASP A 202 1.21 21.88 -12.13
N GLY A 203 0.31 20.94 -11.80
CA GLY A 203 -0.51 20.20 -12.75
C GLY A 203 0.16 18.92 -13.30
N THR A 204 1.39 18.60 -12.89
CA THR A 204 2.01 17.32 -13.23
C THR A 204 1.21 16.17 -12.63
N GLN A 205 0.76 15.23 -13.48
CA GLN A 205 0.03 14.03 -13.07
C GLN A 205 0.86 12.78 -13.39
N LEU A 206 0.99 11.90 -12.40
CA LEU A 206 1.57 10.57 -12.55
C LEU A 206 0.51 9.52 -12.23
N VAL A 207 0.33 8.53 -13.09
CA VAL A 207 -0.65 7.46 -12.91
C VAL A 207 0.05 6.11 -12.99
N PHE A 208 -0.16 5.27 -11.99
CA PHE A 208 0.45 3.95 -11.89
C PHE A 208 -0.62 2.89 -11.69
N ARG A 209 -0.59 1.85 -12.51
CA ARG A 209 -1.40 0.63 -12.31
C ARG A 209 -0.59 -0.35 -11.48
N LEU A 210 -1.12 -0.73 -10.34
CA LEU A 210 -0.41 -1.41 -9.27
C LEU A 210 -1.09 -2.75 -8.96
N VAL A 211 -0.28 -3.74 -8.62
CA VAL A 211 -0.72 -4.98 -7.98
C VAL A 211 -0.04 -5.07 -6.63
N ARG A 212 -0.82 -5.34 -5.58
CA ARG A 212 -0.28 -5.57 -4.24
C ARG A 212 0.53 -6.86 -4.24
N VAL A 213 1.64 -6.90 -3.52
CA VAL A 213 2.47 -8.10 -3.35
C VAL A 213 2.27 -8.62 -1.94
N SER A 214 1.97 -9.91 -1.79
CA SER A 214 2.08 -10.57 -0.49
C SER A 214 3.55 -10.78 -0.19
N GLU A 215 4.02 -10.27 0.95
CA GLU A 215 5.28 -10.77 1.52
C GLU A 215 5.08 -12.28 1.75
N ARG A 216 6.00 -13.09 1.23
CA ARG A 216 6.05 -14.55 1.44
C ARG A 216 7.15 -14.85 2.44
#